data_AF-A0A7W5ZPK5-F1
#
_entry.id   AF-A0A7W5ZPK5-F1
#
_cell.length_a   1.000
_cell.length_b   1.000
_cell.length_c   1.000
_cell.angle_alpha   90.00
_cell.angle_beta   90.00
_cell.angle_gamma   90.00
#
_symmetry.space_group_name_H-M   'P 1'
#
loop_
_entity.id
_entity.type
_entity.pdbx_description
1 polymer ?
#
loop_
_entity_poly.entity_id
_entity_poly.type
_entity_poly.pdbx_seq_one_letter_code
_entity_poly.pdbx_strand_id
1 'polypeptide(L)'
;MLSNSKNNEWYVQAFKSRPFQYLVLALVFLVIVYFFGRKSALQTAKLDQVNLPSNRDEINTITREQLEELISDCKTYFDDISLLPGSTYYKVKLIQKLLTLTDYELRLLNNIYNNRYVPLKNDNLYTEIENDWWGTEGAWRDKILARLRTIGAGKTTT
;
A
#
# COMPACT_ATOMS: atom_id res chain seq x y z
N MET A 1 -9.61 45.60 31.66
CA MET A 1 -9.45 44.82 30.42
C MET A 1 -9.13 43.38 30.81
N LEU A 2 -10.00 42.44 30.45
CA LEU A 2 -9.87 41.01 30.78
C LEU A 2 -8.71 40.40 29.99
N SER A 3 -7.67 39.95 30.70
CA SER A 3 -6.58 39.15 30.13
C SER A 3 -7.07 37.71 29.98
N ASN A 4 -7.51 37.36 28.77
CA ASN A 4 -7.75 35.98 28.34
C ASN A 4 -6.54 35.51 27.53
N SER A 5 -5.52 34.98 28.20
CA SER A 5 -4.45 34.21 27.54
C SER A 5 -3.91 33.16 28.51
N LYS A 6 -4.73 32.15 28.82
CA LYS A 6 -4.35 30.98 29.63
C LYS A 6 -4.61 29.65 28.91
N ASN A 7 -4.64 29.63 27.58
CA ASN A 7 -5.06 28.44 26.85
C ASN A 7 -3.93 27.56 26.26
N ASN A 8 -2.65 27.95 26.35
CA ASN A 8 -1.57 27.20 25.66
C ASN A 8 -0.36 26.78 26.52
N GLU A 9 -0.30 27.10 27.82
CA GLU A 9 0.91 26.84 28.61
C GLU A 9 1.07 25.37 29.07
N TRP A 10 -0.05 24.67 29.27
CA TRP A 10 -0.04 23.28 29.75
C TRP A 10 0.59 22.32 28.72
N TYR A 11 0.35 22.56 27.43
CA TYR A 11 0.90 21.76 26.33
C TYR A 11 2.44 21.91 26.24
N VAL A 12 2.94 23.13 26.46
CA VAL A 12 4.38 23.45 26.42
C VAL A 12 5.10 22.92 27.68
N GLN A 13 4.45 22.91 28.84
CA GLN A 13 5.02 22.35 30.07
C GLN A 13 5.07 20.82 30.06
N ALA A 14 4.07 20.13 29.51
CA ALA A 14 4.08 18.67 29.40
C ALA A 14 5.27 18.16 28.56
N PHE A 15 5.61 18.85 27.47
CA PHE A 15 6.77 18.55 26.61
C PHE A 15 8.13 18.83 27.25
N LYS A 16 8.21 19.61 28.33
CA LYS A 16 9.47 19.86 29.08
C LYS A 16 9.75 18.80 30.16
N SER A 17 8.78 17.94 30.48
CA SER A 17 9.00 16.90 31.48
C SER A 17 9.85 15.76 30.87
N ARG A 18 11.02 15.50 31.46
CA ARG A 18 11.92 14.41 31.03
C ARG A 18 11.21 13.05 30.89
N PRO A 19 10.28 12.65 31.80
CA PRO A 19 9.56 11.39 31.66
C PRO A 19 8.71 11.32 30.38
N PHE A 20 8.00 12.40 30.04
CA PHE A 20 7.18 12.45 28.82
C PHE A 20 8.06 12.44 27.56
N GLN A 21 9.21 13.11 27.58
CA GLN A 21 10.18 13.06 26.49
C GLN A 21 10.69 11.63 26.26
N TYR A 22 11.07 10.89 27.31
CA TYR A 22 11.48 9.49 27.18
C TYR A 22 10.34 8.59 26.68
N LEU A 23 9.10 8.85 27.11
CA LEU A 23 7.93 8.08 26.69
C LEU A 23 7.65 8.30 25.20
N VAL A 24 7.65 9.55 24.74
CA VAL A 24 7.51 9.90 23.31
C VAL A 24 8.66 9.31 22.49
N LEU A 25 9.89 9.40 22.98
CA LEU A 25 11.06 8.88 22.27
C LEU A 25 11.05 7.35 22.19
N ALA A 26 10.61 6.66 23.23
CA ALA A 26 10.37 5.22 23.22
C ALA A 26 9.25 4.84 22.25
N LEU A 27 8.18 5.64 22.17
CA LEU A 27 7.08 5.43 21.24
C LEU A 27 7.53 5.61 19.78
N VAL A 28 8.30 6.66 19.49
CA VAL A 28 8.94 6.86 18.18
C VAL A 28 9.89 5.71 17.84
N PHE A 29 10.71 5.27 18.80
CA PHE A 29 11.62 4.15 18.59
C PHE A 29 10.88 2.83 18.31
N LEU A 30 9.81 2.54 19.05
CA LEU A 30 8.94 1.38 18.80
C LEU A 30 8.31 1.43 17.42
N VAL A 31 7.85 2.62 16.99
CA VAL A 31 7.36 2.83 15.63
C VAL A 31 8.46 2.52 14.61
N ILE A 32 9.66 3.08 14.76
CA ILE A 32 10.79 2.83 13.85
C ILE A 32 11.14 1.33 13.78
N VAL A 33 11.26 0.66 14.93
CA VAL A 33 11.59 -0.78 15.00
C VAL A 33 10.48 -1.63 14.38
N TYR A 34 9.22 -1.32 14.63
CA TYR A 34 8.09 -1.99 13.99
C TYR A 34 8.16 -1.84 12.46
N PHE A 35 8.50 -0.65 11.96
CA PHE A 35 8.67 -0.38 10.52
C PHE A 35 9.80 -1.21 9.89
N PHE A 36 10.99 -1.21 10.47
CA PHE A 36 12.13 -1.96 9.94
C PHE A 36 11.97 -3.48 10.12
N GLY A 37 11.46 -3.91 11.27
CA GLY A 37 11.18 -5.32 11.56
C GLY A 37 10.11 -5.91 10.65
N ARG A 38 9.05 -5.14 10.36
CA ARG A 38 8.04 -5.53 9.36
C ARG A 38 8.69 -5.73 7.99
N LYS A 39 9.46 -4.76 7.48
CA LYS A 39 10.13 -4.92 6.17
C LYS A 39 11.13 -6.08 6.10
N SER A 40 11.81 -6.42 7.20
CA SER A 40 12.77 -7.53 7.24
C SER A 40 12.12 -8.92 7.34
N ALA A 41 10.93 -9.04 7.92
CA ALA A 41 10.21 -10.32 8.06
C ALA A 41 9.32 -10.63 6.84
N LEU A 42 9.03 -9.62 6.02
CA LEU A 42 8.31 -9.78 4.77
C LEU A 42 9.28 -10.32 3.72
N GLN A 43 9.11 -11.60 3.36
CA GLN A 43 9.83 -12.21 2.25
C GLN A 43 9.79 -11.29 1.02
N THR A 44 10.96 -10.83 0.59
CA THR A 44 11.15 -10.04 -0.63
C THR A 44 10.62 -10.85 -1.80
N ALA A 45 9.49 -10.42 -2.36
CA ALA A 45 8.86 -11.16 -3.44
C ALA A 45 9.59 -10.85 -4.75
N LYS A 46 10.13 -11.90 -5.39
CA LYS A 46 10.77 -11.78 -6.69
C LYS A 46 9.76 -11.32 -7.76
N LEU A 47 10.28 -10.90 -8.91
CA LEU A 47 9.48 -10.52 -10.07
C LEU A 47 8.47 -11.63 -10.40
N ASP A 48 7.19 -11.32 -10.20
CA ASP A 48 6.09 -12.27 -10.42
C ASP A 48 5.36 -11.90 -11.71
N GLN A 49 5.79 -12.49 -12.82
CA GLN A 49 5.13 -12.34 -14.10
C GLN A 49 4.12 -13.46 -14.31
N VAL A 50 2.89 -13.05 -14.59
CA VAL A 50 1.79 -13.94 -14.87
C VAL A 50 1.66 -14.15 -16.38
N ASN A 51 1.44 -15.38 -16.82
CA ASN A 51 1.21 -15.66 -18.23
C ASN A 51 -0.04 -14.94 -18.75
N LEU A 52 0.12 -14.21 -19.87
CA LEU A 52 -0.97 -13.63 -20.64
C LEU A 52 -1.45 -14.69 -21.67
N PRO A 53 -2.77 -14.91 -21.80
CA PRO A 53 -3.31 -15.92 -22.72
C PRO A 53 -3.17 -15.53 -24.20
N SER A 54 -2.78 -14.29 -24.49
CA SER A 54 -2.62 -13.75 -25.84
C SER A 54 -1.54 -12.66 -25.81
N ASN A 55 -0.80 -12.51 -26.92
CA ASN A 55 0.12 -11.39 -27.14
C ASN A 55 -0.60 -10.14 -27.68
N ARG A 56 -1.93 -10.21 -27.85
CA ARG A 56 -2.75 -9.07 -28.29
C ARG A 56 -3.19 -8.28 -27.08
N ASP A 57 -3.06 -6.95 -27.12
CA ASP A 57 -3.53 -6.07 -26.07
C ASP A 57 -5.07 -5.99 -26.04
N GLU A 58 -5.69 -7.01 -25.42
CA GLU A 58 -7.14 -7.12 -25.23
C GLU A 58 -7.59 -6.29 -24.03
N ILE A 59 -7.54 -4.96 -24.17
CA ILE A 59 -8.12 -4.02 -23.20
C ILE A 59 -9.54 -3.71 -23.66
N ASN A 60 -10.54 -4.17 -22.88
CA ASN A 60 -11.95 -4.20 -23.28
C ASN A 60 -12.85 -3.35 -22.37
N THR A 61 -12.51 -3.23 -21.09
CA THR A 61 -13.33 -2.54 -20.08
C THR A 61 -12.82 -1.15 -19.74
N ILE A 62 -11.55 -0.88 -20.00
CA ILE A 62 -10.88 0.40 -19.75
C ILE A 62 -10.11 0.87 -21.00
N THR A 63 -9.55 2.07 -20.96
CA THR A 63 -8.57 2.53 -21.95
C THR A 63 -7.14 2.24 -21.51
N ARG A 64 -6.17 2.38 -22.44
CA ARG A 64 -4.75 2.26 -22.11
C ARG A 64 -4.29 3.35 -21.13
N GLU A 65 -4.79 4.57 -21.29
CA GLU A 65 -4.49 5.68 -20.39
C GLU A 65 -5.01 5.40 -18.97
N GLN A 66 -6.21 4.83 -18.87
CA GLN A 66 -6.78 4.40 -17.58
C GLN A 66 -5.98 3.25 -16.95
N LEU A 67 -5.44 2.34 -17.75
CA LEU A 67 -4.56 1.27 -17.25
C LEU A 67 -3.28 1.87 -16.65
N GLU A 68 -2.65 2.82 -17.33
CA GLU A 68 -1.46 3.51 -16.82
C GLU A 68 -1.76 4.34 -15.57
N GLU A 69 -2.91 5.02 -15.52
CA GLU A 69 -3.39 5.71 -14.33
C GLU A 69 -3.53 4.73 -13.15
N LEU A 70 -4.17 3.58 -13.36
CA LEU A 70 -4.34 2.55 -12.34
C LEU A 70 -3.01 2.00 -11.83
N ILE A 71 -2.01 1.82 -12.70
CA ILE A 71 -0.66 1.38 -12.32
C ILE A 71 0.00 2.44 -11.43
N SER A 72 -0.11 3.72 -11.79
CA SER A 72 0.40 4.84 -10.99
C SER A 72 -0.32 4.98 -9.65
N ASP A 73 -1.64 4.78 -9.62
CA ASP A 73 -2.45 4.80 -8.41
C ASP A 73 -2.07 3.65 -7.48
N CYS A 74 -1.85 2.44 -8.00
CA CYS A 74 -1.35 1.32 -7.20
C CYS A 74 -0.03 1.67 -6.52
N LYS A 75 0.89 2.31 -7.26
CA LYS A 75 2.19 2.73 -6.72
C LYS A 75 2.04 3.81 -5.65
N THR A 76 1.16 4.78 -5.89
CA THR A 76 0.90 5.87 -4.97
C THR A 76 0.30 5.34 -3.66
N TYR A 77 -0.80 4.59 -3.74
CA TYR A 77 -1.59 4.21 -2.57
C TYR A 77 -1.04 3.02 -1.79
N PHE A 78 -0.38 2.06 -2.43
CA PHE A 78 0.15 0.88 -1.74
C PHE A 78 1.62 1.00 -1.34
N ASP A 79 2.36 1.97 -1.88
CA ASP A 79 3.76 2.19 -1.51
C ASP A 79 3.98 3.62 -0.99
N ASP A 80 3.83 4.66 -1.82
CA ASP A 80 4.27 6.02 -1.47
C ASP A 80 3.52 6.63 -0.28
N ILE A 81 2.20 6.40 -0.19
CA ILE A 81 1.35 6.95 0.87
C ILE A 81 0.59 5.87 1.65
N SER A 82 1.05 4.63 1.57
CA SER A 82 0.48 3.44 2.24
C SER A 82 0.16 3.67 3.73
N LEU A 83 0.96 4.48 4.41
CA LEU A 83 0.83 4.68 5.86
C LEU A 83 0.24 6.04 6.24
N LEU A 84 -0.14 6.87 5.27
CA LEU A 84 -0.78 8.15 5.55
C LEU A 84 -2.21 7.91 6.07
N PRO A 85 -2.59 8.54 7.20
CA PRO A 85 -3.97 8.51 7.68
C PRO A 85 -4.95 9.01 6.61
N GLY A 86 -6.06 8.30 6.43
CA GLY A 86 -7.06 8.63 5.41
C GLY A 86 -6.80 8.04 4.02
N SER A 87 -5.65 7.42 3.76
CA SER A 87 -5.35 6.74 2.48
C SER A 87 -6.25 5.52 2.23
N THR A 88 -6.76 4.87 3.29
CA THR A 88 -7.61 3.66 3.20
C THR A 88 -8.81 3.84 2.28
N TYR A 89 -9.47 5.01 2.30
CA TYR A 89 -10.60 5.28 1.41
C TYR A 89 -10.22 5.19 -0.07
N TYR A 90 -9.07 5.75 -0.44
CA TYR A 90 -8.58 5.73 -1.82
C TYR A 90 -8.16 4.34 -2.25
N LYS A 91 -7.51 3.58 -1.35
CA LYS A 91 -7.15 2.16 -1.59
C LYS A 91 -8.40 1.32 -1.86
N VAL A 92 -9.46 1.51 -1.10
CA VAL A 92 -10.73 0.78 -1.28
C VAL A 92 -11.35 1.12 -2.64
N LYS A 93 -11.40 2.40 -3.02
CA LYS A 93 -11.90 2.80 -4.35
C LYS A 93 -11.05 2.22 -5.48
N LEU A 94 -9.73 2.26 -5.34
CA LEU A 94 -8.83 1.65 -6.30
C LEU A 94 -9.12 0.16 -6.43
N ILE A 95 -9.19 -0.59 -5.32
CA ILE A 95 -9.54 -2.01 -5.36
C ILE A 95 -10.88 -2.25 -6.04
N GLN A 96 -11.91 -1.44 -5.75
CA GLN A 96 -13.21 -1.61 -6.39
C GLN A 96 -13.09 -1.49 -7.91
N LYS A 97 -12.30 -0.53 -8.41
CA LYS A 97 -12.01 -0.36 -9.85
C LYS A 97 -11.15 -1.52 -10.41
N LEU A 98 -10.18 -2.03 -9.64
CA LEU A 98 -9.37 -3.20 -10.05
C LEU A 98 -10.23 -4.47 -10.14
N LEU A 99 -11.21 -4.64 -9.26
CA LEU A 99 -12.12 -5.79 -9.25
C LEU A 99 -13.10 -5.80 -10.42
N THR A 100 -13.31 -4.66 -11.11
CA THR A 100 -14.13 -4.61 -12.33
C THR A 100 -13.36 -4.99 -13.60
N LEU A 101 -12.03 -5.07 -13.53
CA LEU A 101 -11.20 -5.44 -14.67
C LEU A 101 -11.43 -6.91 -15.05
N THR A 102 -11.28 -7.20 -16.35
CA THR A 102 -11.19 -8.59 -16.80
C THR A 102 -9.93 -9.27 -16.26
N ASP A 103 -9.92 -10.59 -16.26
CA ASP A 103 -8.73 -11.35 -15.89
C ASP A 103 -7.52 -11.00 -16.78
N TYR A 104 -7.76 -10.71 -18.06
CA TYR A 104 -6.69 -10.29 -18.97
C TYR A 104 -6.09 -8.94 -18.54
N GLU A 105 -6.94 -7.93 -18.32
CA GLU A 105 -6.50 -6.59 -17.92
C GLU A 105 -5.82 -6.57 -16.56
N LEU A 106 -6.31 -7.37 -15.61
CA LEU A 106 -5.69 -7.49 -14.30
C LEU A 106 -4.31 -8.17 -14.38
N ARG A 107 -4.15 -9.20 -15.22
CA ARG A 107 -2.84 -9.81 -15.52
C ARG A 107 -1.89 -8.80 -16.14
N LEU A 108 -2.38 -8.03 -17.11
CA LEU A 108 -1.61 -7.01 -17.80
C LEU A 108 -1.13 -5.92 -16.81
N LEU A 109 -2.05 -5.42 -15.98
CA LEU A 109 -1.74 -4.46 -14.92
C LEU A 109 -0.66 -4.99 -13.96
N ASN A 110 -0.84 -6.22 -13.46
CA ASN A 110 0.11 -6.85 -12.54
C ASN A 110 1.51 -6.95 -13.18
N ASN A 111 1.60 -7.42 -14.42
CA ASN A 111 2.87 -7.58 -15.11
C ASN A 111 3.56 -6.24 -15.37
N ILE A 112 2.82 -5.22 -15.83
CA ILE A 112 3.39 -3.90 -16.08
C ILE A 112 3.87 -3.28 -14.78
N TYR A 113 3.06 -3.34 -13.71
CA TYR A 113 3.45 -2.85 -12.39
C TYR A 113 4.73 -3.55 -11.92
N ASN A 114 4.76 -4.88 -11.93
CA ASN A 114 5.88 -5.66 -11.41
C ASN A 114 7.16 -5.39 -12.21
N ASN A 115 7.07 -5.32 -13.53
CA ASN A 115 8.21 -4.97 -14.39
C ASN A 115 8.76 -3.58 -14.10
N ARG A 116 7.90 -2.62 -13.77
CA ARG A 116 8.30 -1.23 -13.52
C ARG A 116 8.89 -1.04 -12.12
N TYR A 117 8.34 -1.69 -11.09
CA TYR A 117 8.62 -1.34 -9.70
C TYR A 117 9.36 -2.41 -8.89
N VAL A 118 9.24 -3.71 -9.23
CA VAL A 118 9.97 -4.77 -8.51
C VAL A 118 11.48 -4.56 -8.57
N PRO A 119 12.10 -4.23 -9.73
CA PRO A 119 13.54 -3.98 -9.79
C PRO A 119 14.02 -2.81 -8.91
N LEU A 120 13.10 -1.93 -8.50
CA LEU A 120 13.42 -0.74 -7.69
C LEU A 120 13.26 -0.98 -6.19
N LYS A 121 12.29 -1.81 -5.77
CA LYS A 121 11.90 -1.95 -4.36
C LYS A 121 11.71 -3.38 -3.84
N ASN A 122 11.98 -4.39 -4.66
CA ASN A 122 11.94 -5.82 -4.33
C ASN A 122 10.57 -6.40 -3.90
N ASP A 123 9.48 -5.62 -3.97
CA ASP A 123 8.13 -6.11 -3.69
C ASP A 123 7.26 -5.98 -4.95
N ASN A 124 6.49 -7.04 -5.22
CA ASN A 124 5.51 -7.08 -6.30
C ASN A 124 4.15 -6.52 -5.84
N LEU A 125 3.27 -6.21 -6.78
CA LEU A 125 1.95 -5.59 -6.48
C LEU A 125 1.17 -6.39 -5.45
N TYR A 126 1.18 -7.72 -5.58
CA TYR A 126 0.52 -8.63 -4.65
C TYR A 126 1.02 -8.43 -3.22
N THR A 127 2.34 -8.38 -3.06
CA THR A 127 3.03 -8.28 -1.78
C THR A 127 2.85 -6.90 -1.16
N GLU A 128 2.88 -5.84 -1.97
CA GLU A 128 2.56 -4.48 -1.52
C GLU A 128 1.15 -4.42 -0.92
N ILE A 129 0.14 -4.94 -1.63
CA ILE A 129 -1.25 -4.97 -1.14
C ILE A 129 -1.40 -5.83 0.13
N GLU A 130 -0.75 -7.00 0.16
CA GLU A 130 -0.80 -7.92 1.30
C GLU A 130 -0.19 -7.29 2.55
N ASN A 131 0.94 -6.62 2.38
CA ASN A 131 1.74 -6.04 3.46
C ASN A 131 1.30 -4.64 3.85
N ASP A 132 0.30 -4.07 3.20
CA ASP A 132 -0.18 -2.73 3.50
C ASP A 132 -1.05 -2.68 4.78
N TRP A 133 -1.30 -1.47 5.32
CA TRP A 133 -2.20 -1.25 6.45
C TRP A 133 -3.63 -0.93 5.98
N TRP A 134 -4.59 -1.72 6.47
CA TRP A 134 -5.97 -1.69 5.98
C TRP A 134 -7.03 -1.26 6.99
N GLY A 135 -6.68 -1.08 8.26
CA GLY A 135 -7.68 -0.79 9.29
C GLY A 135 -8.81 -1.83 9.33
N THR A 136 -10.06 -1.36 9.31
CA THR A 136 -11.27 -2.21 9.31
C THR A 136 -11.66 -2.72 7.92
N GLU A 137 -11.06 -2.19 6.87
CA GLU A 137 -11.39 -2.42 5.47
C GLU A 137 -10.63 -3.60 4.86
N GLY A 138 -9.99 -4.42 5.70
CA GLY A 138 -9.21 -5.61 5.30
C GLY A 138 -9.99 -6.61 4.42
N ALA A 139 -11.32 -6.63 4.49
CA ALA A 139 -12.13 -7.46 3.60
C ALA A 139 -11.94 -7.12 2.10
N TRP A 140 -11.64 -5.85 1.77
CA TRP A 140 -11.36 -5.45 0.38
C TRP A 140 -9.99 -5.94 -0.09
N ARG A 141 -8.99 -5.85 0.78
CA ARG A 141 -7.67 -6.47 0.56
C ARG A 141 -7.83 -7.95 0.24
N ASP A 142 -8.56 -8.68 1.07
CA ASP A 142 -8.67 -10.13 0.92
C ASP A 142 -9.37 -10.52 -0.39
N LYS A 143 -10.36 -9.72 -0.84
CA LYS A 143 -11.00 -9.89 -2.16
C LYS A 143 -10.03 -9.70 -3.32
N ILE A 144 -9.25 -8.62 -3.35
CA ILE A 144 -8.31 -8.40 -4.46
C ILE A 144 -7.17 -9.43 -4.43
N LEU A 145 -6.65 -9.78 -3.25
CA LEU A 145 -5.60 -10.79 -3.12
C LEU A 145 -6.11 -12.15 -3.59
N ALA A 146 -7.36 -12.53 -3.28
CA ALA A 146 -7.96 -13.74 -3.82
C ALA A 146 -8.05 -13.69 -5.35
N ARG A 147 -8.47 -12.57 -5.94
CA ARG A 147 -8.54 -12.41 -7.40
C ARG A 147 -7.17 -12.48 -8.06
N LEU A 148 -6.16 -11.85 -7.47
CA LEU A 148 -4.76 -11.91 -7.91
C LEU A 148 -4.23 -13.36 -7.87
N ARG A 149 -4.51 -14.13 -6.81
CA ARG A 149 -4.17 -15.55 -6.77
C ARG A 149 -4.84 -16.35 -7.87
N THR A 150 -6.12 -16.09 -8.17
CA THR A 150 -6.83 -16.78 -9.26
C THR A 150 -6.20 -16.54 -10.63
N ILE A 151 -5.64 -15.36 -10.88
CA ILE A 151 -4.90 -15.12 -12.12
C ILE A 151 -3.49 -15.70 -12.10
N GLY A 152 -3.01 -16.20 -10.96
CA GLY A 152 -1.68 -16.78 -10.80
C GLY A 152 -0.63 -15.80 -10.27
N ALA A 153 -1.03 -14.62 -9.80
CA ALA A 153 -0.14 -13.70 -9.09
C ALA A 153 0.00 -14.11 -7.61
N GLY A 154 1.17 -13.91 -7.01
CA GLY A 154 1.43 -14.23 -5.62
C GLY A 154 2.90 -14.14 -5.20
N LYS A 155 3.18 -14.56 -3.96
CA LYS A 155 4.56 -14.77 -3.50
C LYS A 155 5.11 -16.04 -4.13
N THR A 156 5.92 -15.91 -5.18
CA THR A 156 6.70 -17.02 -5.74
C THR A 156 7.98 -17.21 -4.89
N THR A 157 8.11 -18.37 -4.25
CA THR A 157 9.20 -18.69 -3.31
C THR A 157 10.41 -19.38 -3.93
N THR A 158 10.51 -19.46 -5.26
CA THR A 158 11.65 -20.08 -5.96
C THR A 158 12.86 -19.17 -6.00
#